data_AF-A0A3R9U489-F1
#
_entry.id   AF-A0A3R9U489-F1
#
_cell.length_a   1.000
_cell.length_b   1.000
_cell.length_c   1.000
_cell.angle_alpha   90.00
_cell.angle_beta   90.00
_cell.angle_gamma   90.00
#
_symmetry.space_group_name_H-M   'P 1'
#
loop_
_entity.id
_entity.type
_entity.pdbx_description
1 polymer ?
#
loop_
_entity_poly.entity_id
_entity_poly.type
_entity_poly.pdbx_seq_one_letter_code
_entity_poly.pdbx_strand_id
1 'polypeptide(L)'
;MPTLAPDLAARVAARIAYRKRRAALPGPGTPGGGPTSRVCLGCRAELPLEQFKRNASKPHGYDYYRCKACHRRAMADTRRQDPDAHRQRSREAMRRHRAHERRG
;
A
#
# COMPACT_ATOMS: atom_id res chain seq x y z
N MET A 1 -21.26 33.68 -28.28
CA MET A 1 -21.44 32.21 -28.35
C MET A 1 -20.54 31.57 -27.30
N PRO A 2 -20.99 31.30 -26.07
CA PRO A 2 -20.16 30.63 -25.08
C PRO A 2 -20.04 29.14 -25.42
N THR A 3 -18.81 28.69 -25.61
CA THR A 3 -18.42 27.29 -25.87
C THR A 3 -18.72 26.46 -24.63
N LEU A 4 -19.69 25.55 -24.75
CA LEU A 4 -20.05 24.57 -23.72
C LEU A 4 -18.81 23.75 -23.35
N ALA A 5 -18.35 23.89 -22.10
CA ALA A 5 -17.36 23.01 -21.52
C ALA A 5 -17.89 21.57 -21.63
N PRO A 6 -17.15 20.62 -22.26
CA PRO A 6 -17.62 19.26 -22.39
C PRO A 6 -17.80 18.68 -20.98
N ASP A 7 -19.07 18.35 -20.72
CA ASP A 7 -19.68 17.95 -19.47
C ASP A 7 -18.73 17.10 -18.60
N LEU A 8 -18.41 17.61 -17.41
CA LEU A 8 -17.57 16.93 -16.43
C LEU A 8 -18.10 15.52 -16.13
N ALA A 9 -19.42 15.32 -16.20
CA ALA A 9 -20.05 14.01 -16.03
C ALA A 9 -19.65 13.04 -17.15
N ALA A 10 -19.54 13.49 -18.40
CA ALA A 10 -19.07 12.66 -19.51
C ALA A 10 -17.60 12.22 -19.31
N ARG A 11 -16.76 13.11 -18.79
CA ARG A 11 -15.35 12.81 -18.46
C ARG A 11 -15.23 11.82 -17.29
N VAL A 12 -16.05 11.97 -16.26
CA VAL A 12 -16.10 11.05 -15.11
C VAL A 12 -16.64 9.67 -15.54
N ALA A 13 -17.72 9.64 -16.33
CA ALA A 13 -18.30 8.41 -16.88
C ALA A 13 -17.29 7.65 -17.75
N ALA A 14 -16.55 8.35 -18.62
CA ALA A 14 -15.50 7.75 -19.44
C ALA A 14 -14.37 7.12 -18.58
N ARG A 15 -13.96 7.80 -17.49
CA ARG A 15 -12.97 7.26 -16.53
C ARG A 15 -13.49 6.02 -15.78
N ILE A 16 -14.75 6.02 -15.34
CA ILE A 16 -15.38 4.88 -14.67
C ILE A 16 -15.50 3.68 -15.63
N ALA A 17 -15.95 3.92 -16.86
CA ALA A 17 -16.06 2.90 -17.89
C ALA A 17 -14.69 2.33 -18.30
N TYR A 18 -13.65 3.16 -18.37
CA TYR A 18 -12.27 2.71 -18.61
C TYR A 18 -11.77 1.80 -17.48
N ARG A 19 -12.01 2.16 -16.20
CA ARG A 19 -11.66 1.32 -15.04
C ARG A 19 -12.38 -0.04 -15.06
N LYS A 20 -13.68 -0.06 -15.37
CA LYS A 20 -14.46 -1.31 -15.45
C LYS A 20 -13.99 -2.22 -16.58
N ARG A 21 -13.68 -1.66 -17.77
CA ARG A 21 -13.16 -2.44 -18.91
C ARG A 21 -11.77 -3.04 -18.67
N ARG A 22 -10.90 -2.32 -17.95
CA ARG A 22 -9.55 -2.80 -17.62
C ARG A 22 -9.53 -3.96 -16.62
N ALA A 23 -10.60 -4.12 -15.83
CA ALA A 23 -10.75 -5.26 -14.92
C ALA A 23 -11.19 -6.56 -15.62
N ALA A 24 -11.70 -6.47 -16.86
CA ALA A 24 -12.29 -7.60 -17.58
C ALA A 24 -11.41 -8.16 -18.71
N LEU A 25 -10.28 -7.51 -19.04
CA LEU A 25 -9.33 -8.04 -20.00
C LEU A 25 -8.28 -8.88 -19.24
N PRO A 26 -8.16 -10.20 -19.49
CA PRO A 26 -6.95 -10.91 -19.13
C PRO A 26 -5.81 -10.23 -19.89
N GLY A 27 -4.86 -9.65 -19.16
CA GLY A 27 -3.65 -9.11 -19.78
C GLY A 27 -2.98 -10.20 -20.63
N PRO A 28 -2.33 -9.83 -21.75
CA PRO A 28 -1.62 -10.81 -22.58
C PRO A 28 -0.70 -11.61 -21.65
N GLY A 29 -1.01 -12.90 -21.53
CA GLY A 29 -0.36 -13.80 -20.60
C GLY A 29 1.14 -13.70 -20.81
N THR A 30 1.85 -13.31 -19.76
CA THR A 30 3.31 -13.40 -19.72
C THR A 30 3.63 -14.84 -19.34
N PRO A 31 4.15 -15.68 -20.26
CA PRO A 31 4.75 -16.93 -19.86
C PRO A 31 6.18 -16.61 -19.39
N GLY A 32 6.49 -16.90 -18.13
CA GLY A 32 7.86 -16.78 -17.64
C GLY A 32 7.90 -16.56 -16.14
N GLY A 33 7.90 -17.67 -15.39
CA GLY A 33 7.88 -17.69 -13.93
C GLY A 33 8.84 -16.69 -13.31
N GLY A 34 8.27 -15.65 -12.70
CA GLY A 34 9.00 -14.89 -11.71
C GLY A 34 9.52 -15.84 -10.62
N PRO A 35 10.61 -15.48 -9.93
CA PRO A 35 11.18 -16.32 -8.90
C PRO A 35 10.10 -16.71 -7.90
N THR A 36 9.79 -18.01 -7.76
CA THR A 36 8.74 -18.49 -6.86
C THR A 36 9.14 -18.38 -5.39
N SER A 37 10.46 -18.27 -5.14
CA SER A 37 11.09 -18.09 -3.85
C SER A 37 11.99 -16.84 -3.80
N ARG A 38 12.23 -16.35 -2.59
CA ARG A 38 13.20 -15.30 -2.28
C ARG A 38 13.85 -15.53 -0.92
N VAL A 39 15.08 -15.06 -0.77
CA VAL A 39 15.79 -15.05 0.50
C VAL A 39 15.31 -13.88 1.36
N CYS A 40 14.86 -14.17 2.57
CA CYS A 40 14.51 -13.15 3.56
C CYS A 40 15.77 -12.56 4.20
N LEU A 41 15.99 -11.25 4.18
CA LEU A 41 17.17 -10.64 4.83
C LEU A 41 17.11 -10.68 6.37
N GLY A 42 15.94 -10.94 6.95
CA GLY A 42 15.76 -11.03 8.41
C GLY A 42 16.15 -12.40 8.98
N CYS A 43 15.69 -13.49 8.37
CA CYS A 43 15.96 -14.86 8.83
C CYS A 43 16.91 -15.64 7.92
N ARG A 44 17.35 -15.05 6.80
CA ARG A 44 18.26 -15.63 5.78
C ARG A 44 17.79 -16.95 5.16
N ALA A 45 16.52 -17.31 5.34
CA ALA A 45 15.92 -18.47 4.72
C ALA A 45 15.35 -18.13 3.34
N GLU A 46 15.50 -19.08 2.40
CA GLU A 46 14.79 -19.07 1.13
C GLU A 46 13.33 -19.49 1.37
N LEU A 47 12.40 -18.61 0.99
CA LEU A 47 10.97 -18.77 1.26
C LEU A 47 10.15 -18.46 0.01
N PRO A 48 8.99 -19.11 -0.18
CA PRO A 48 8.11 -18.78 -1.30
C PRO A 48 7.62 -17.33 -1.23
N LEU A 49 7.37 -16.69 -2.37
CA LEU A 49 6.92 -15.29 -2.46
C LEU A 49 5.65 -15.01 -1.64
N GLU A 50 4.81 -16.01 -1.46
CA GLU A 50 3.60 -15.96 -0.63
C GLU A 50 3.89 -15.64 0.83
N GLN A 51 5.10 -15.95 1.32
CA GLN A 51 5.57 -15.61 2.66
C GLN A 51 6.04 -14.16 2.78
N PHE A 52 6.08 -13.41 1.68
CA PHE A 52 6.39 -11.97 1.66
C PHE A 52 5.10 -11.16 1.54
N LYS A 53 5.13 -9.90 1.99
CA LYS A 53 3.97 -9.01 1.92
C LYS A 53 3.75 -8.58 0.47
N ARG A 54 2.50 -8.62 -0.01
CA ARG A 54 2.18 -8.05 -1.33
C ARG A 54 2.36 -6.53 -1.29
N ASN A 55 3.06 -6.01 -2.28
CA ASN A 55 3.31 -4.59 -2.48
C ASN A 55 3.18 -4.25 -3.96
N ALA A 56 2.02 -3.74 -4.36
CA ALA A 56 1.69 -3.39 -5.74
C ALA A 56 2.57 -2.25 -6.29
N SER A 57 3.24 -1.48 -5.43
CA SER A 57 4.18 -0.44 -5.84
C SER A 57 5.52 -1.01 -6.31
N LYS A 58 5.78 -2.31 -6.12
CA LYS A 58 7.03 -2.96 -6.53
C LYS A 58 6.83 -3.70 -7.86
N PRO A 59 7.84 -3.75 -8.74
CA PRO A 59 7.74 -4.38 -10.05
C PRO A 59 7.35 -5.86 -9.99
N HIS A 60 7.69 -6.56 -8.91
CA HIS A 60 7.35 -7.97 -8.70
C HIS A 60 6.09 -8.19 -7.84
N GLY A 61 5.43 -7.14 -7.39
CA GLY A 61 4.21 -7.24 -6.57
C GLY A 61 4.42 -7.71 -5.13
N TYR A 62 5.66 -7.96 -4.69
CA TYR A 62 6.01 -8.39 -3.33
C TYR A 62 7.12 -7.53 -2.73
N ASP A 63 7.14 -7.47 -1.40
CA ASP A 63 8.20 -6.85 -0.63
C ASP A 63 9.50 -7.68 -0.71
N TYR A 64 10.64 -7.01 -0.63
CA TYR A 64 11.94 -7.60 -0.95
C TYR A 64 12.81 -7.87 0.27
N TYR A 65 12.53 -7.25 1.40
CA TYR A 65 13.43 -7.26 2.54
C TYR A 65 13.16 -8.37 3.55
N ARG A 66 11.90 -8.55 3.97
CA ARG A 66 11.56 -9.43 5.09
C ARG A 66 10.31 -10.25 4.80
N CYS A 67 10.33 -11.51 5.22
CA CYS A 67 9.13 -12.35 5.23
C CYS A 67 8.13 -11.86 6.30
N LYS A 68 6.88 -12.30 6.18
CA LYS A 68 5.78 -11.98 7.10
C LYS A 68 6.11 -12.32 8.55
N ALA A 69 6.84 -13.41 8.80
CA ALA A 69 7.26 -13.79 10.14
C ALA A 69 8.25 -12.77 10.75
N CYS A 70 9.31 -12.42 10.02
CA CYS A 70 10.26 -11.39 10.45
C CYS A 70 9.59 -10.02 10.61
N HIS A 71 8.64 -9.68 9.72
CA HIS A 71 7.86 -8.45 9.86
C HIS A 71 7.02 -8.46 11.13
N ARG A 72 6.33 -9.56 11.46
CA ARG A 72 5.55 -9.69 12.70
C ARG A 72 6.43 -9.54 13.95
N ARG A 73 7.61 -10.18 13.96
CA ARG A 73 8.57 -10.07 15.07
C ARG A 73 9.02 -8.62 15.25
N ALA A 74 9.48 -7.98 14.18
CA ALA A 74 9.89 -6.58 14.23
C ALA A 74 8.79 -5.65 14.77
N MET A 75 7.54 -5.85 14.34
CA MET A 75 6.40 -5.07 14.83
C MET A 75 6.07 -5.34 16.31
N ALA A 76 6.30 -6.56 16.79
CA ALA A 76 6.13 -6.90 18.20
C ALA A 76 7.25 -6.27 19.05
N ASP A 77 8.50 -6.29 18.56
CA ASP A 77 9.64 -5.69 19.24
C ASP A 77 9.48 -4.17 19.37
N THR A 78 9.05 -3.48 18.30
CA THR A 78 8.74 -2.05 18.37
C THR A 78 7.68 -1.73 19.41
N ARG A 79 6.62 -2.55 19.53
CA ARG A 79 5.58 -2.37 20.56
C ARG A 79 6.08 -2.63 21.98
N ARG A 80 7.03 -3.56 22.13
CA ARG A 80 7.67 -3.83 23.44
C ARG A 80 8.60 -2.71 23.85
N GLN A 81 9.35 -2.14 22.89
CA GLN A 81 10.27 -1.04 23.14
C GLN A 81 9.54 0.24 23.55
N ASP A 82 8.41 0.54 22.90
CA ASP A 82 7.61 1.73 23.22
C ASP A 82 6.10 1.38 23.24
N PRO A 83 5.58 0.89 24.37
CA PRO A 83 4.17 0.54 24.50
C PRO A 83 3.26 1.79 24.48
N ASP A 84 3.77 2.97 24.82
CA ASP A 84 3.01 4.21 24.89
C ASP A 84 3.06 5.04 23.60
N ALA A 85 3.89 4.66 22.62
CA ALA A 85 4.07 5.36 21.34
C ALA A 85 2.74 5.71 20.66
N HIS A 86 1.77 4.78 20.71
CA HIS A 86 0.47 4.98 20.10
C HIS A 86 -0.36 6.03 20.87
N ARG A 87 -0.37 5.93 22.20
CA ARG A 87 -1.06 6.87 23.09
C ARG A 87 -0.47 8.27 22.98
N GLN A 88 0.85 8.39 22.93
CA GLN A 88 1.55 9.66 22.75
C GLN A 88 1.20 10.31 21.40
N ARG A 89 1.27 9.55 20.29
CA ARG A 89 0.88 10.04 18.95
C ARG A 89 -0.58 10.48 18.88
N SER A 90 -1.48 9.75 19.53
CA SER A 90 -2.90 10.12 19.61
C SER A 90 -3.09 11.44 20.37
N ARG A 91 -2.44 11.59 21.54
CA ARG A 91 -2.49 12.84 22.32
C ARG A 91 -1.92 14.03 21.53
N GLU A 92 -0.82 13.82 20.83
CA GLU A 92 -0.20 14.87 20.02
C GLU A 92 -1.08 15.29 18.85
N ALA A 93 -1.71 14.33 18.15
CA ALA A 93 -2.65 14.63 17.07
C ALA A 93 -3.82 15.50 17.56
N MET A 94 -4.39 15.18 18.73
CA MET A 94 -5.44 15.99 19.36
C MET A 94 -4.96 17.39 19.74
N ARG A 95 -3.73 17.52 20.25
CA ARG A 95 -3.11 18.82 20.56
C ARG A 95 -2.93 19.66 19.30
N ARG A 96 -2.46 19.06 18.20
CA ARG A 96 -2.30 19.72 16.91
C ARG A 96 -3.64 20.20 16.34
N HIS A 97 -4.68 19.39 16.42
CA HIS A 97 -6.03 19.77 15.99
C HIS A 97 -6.54 21.01 16.75
N ARG A 98 -6.52 20.95 18.09
CA ARG A 98 -6.96 22.08 18.94
C ARG A 98 -6.14 23.36 18.69
N ALA A 99 -4.85 23.22 18.43
CA ALA A 99 -3.99 24.36 18.13
C ALA A 99 -4.28 24.98 16.76
N HIS A 100 -4.76 24.18 15.79
CA HIS A 100 -5.21 24.68 14.49
C HIS A 100 -6.55 25.43 14.64
N GLU A 101 -7.50 24.87 15.40
CA GLU A 101 -8.80 25.50 15.67
C GLU A 101 -8.69 26.86 16.38
N ARG A 102 -7.67 27.05 17.23
CA ARG A 102 -7.44 28.34 17.92
C ARG A 102 -6.78 29.42 17.05
N ARG A 103 -6.30 29.09 15.85
CA ARG A 103 -5.62 30.02 14.94
C ARG A 103 -6.51 30.52 13.80
N GLY A 104 -7.66 29.89 13.57
CA GLY A 104 -8.69 30.34 12.64
C GLY A 104 -9.73 31.18 13.37
#